data_AF-A0A954K9V2-F1
#
_entry.id   AF-A0A954K9V2-F1
#
_cell.length_a   1.000
_cell.length_b   1.000
_cell.length_c   1.000
_cell.angle_alpha   90.00
_cell.angle_beta   90.00
_cell.angle_gamma   90.00
#
_symmetry.space_group_name_H-M   'P 1'
#
loop_
_entity.id
_entity.type
_entity.pdbx_description
1 polymer ?
#
loop_
_entity_poly.entity_id
_entity_poly.type
_entity_poly.pdbx_seq_one_letter_code
_entity_poly.pdbx_strand_id
1 'polypeptide(L)'
;MRGNNFDPFCLLTCGTLVAAWTVLAVAKLTEGKSYDQSTRRILWLVTGVIVGAIIYLLQAEVLMTTIGSARDDYLGLRPLFDAVGPNSLVLVNGQPSLFSYMIFFGILFCFRRWWWHADSFRPRKFRVLSVLITVFTAYIITAIWAFPMVPALCWAAIISSVVQLSASWIPPEQRFIEMKGGAQ
;
A
#
# COMPACT_ATOMS: atom_id res chain seq x y z
N MET A 1 20.14 16.77 -24.09
CA MET A 1 20.27 15.32 -23.85
C MET A 1 19.09 14.90 -23.00
N ARG A 2 18.13 14.14 -23.54
CA ARG A 2 17.05 13.53 -22.75
C ARG A 2 17.70 12.39 -21.97
N GLY A 3 18.18 12.67 -20.76
CA GLY A 3 18.58 11.62 -19.83
C GLY A 3 17.37 10.74 -19.53
N ASN A 4 17.58 9.44 -19.36
CA ASN A 4 16.51 8.58 -18.88
C ASN A 4 16.15 9.05 -17.46
N ASN A 5 14.93 9.55 -17.27
CA ASN A 5 14.43 9.99 -15.97
C ASN A 5 14.09 8.75 -15.12
N PHE A 6 15.03 8.34 -14.25
CA PHE A 6 14.86 7.17 -13.38
C PHE A 6 14.12 7.50 -12.07
N ASP A 7 13.88 8.78 -11.80
CA ASP A 7 13.31 9.29 -10.55
C ASP A 7 11.96 8.65 -10.17
N PRO A 8 11.01 8.41 -11.11
CA PRO A 8 9.75 7.73 -10.79
C PRO A 8 9.96 6.27 -10.35
N PHE A 9 10.95 5.58 -10.91
CA PHE A 9 11.29 4.21 -10.50
C PHE A 9 11.94 4.20 -9.11
N CYS A 10 12.79 5.20 -8.81
CA CYS A 10 13.39 5.36 -7.50
C CYS A 10 12.31 5.55 -6.41
N LEU A 11 11.34 6.44 -6.66
CA LEU A 11 10.21 6.64 -5.76
C LEU A 11 9.36 5.39 -5.59
N LEU A 12 9.10 4.65 -6.67
CA LEU A 12 8.38 3.38 -6.60
C LEU A 12 9.09 2.40 -5.66
N THR A 13 10.40 2.19 -5.86
CA THR A 13 11.19 1.26 -5.04
C THR A 13 11.29 1.69 -3.58
N CYS A 14 11.65 2.95 -3.31
CA CYS A 14 11.74 3.48 -1.96
C CYS A 14 10.39 3.45 -1.24
N GLY A 15 9.31 3.86 -1.93
CA GLY A 15 7.97 3.83 -1.37
C GLY A 15 7.46 2.42 -1.07
N THR A 16 7.75 1.45 -1.95
CA THR A 16 7.48 0.04 -1.68
C THR A 16 8.24 -0.45 -0.45
N LEU A 17 9.52 -0.13 -0.31
CA LEU A 17 10.32 -0.56 0.83
C LEU A 17 9.74 -0.03 2.14
N VAL A 18 9.47 1.28 2.22
CA VAL A 18 8.85 1.91 3.39
C VAL A 18 7.51 1.23 3.72
N ALA A 19 6.65 1.06 2.73
CA ALA A 19 5.34 0.44 2.92
C ALA A 19 5.45 -1.02 3.38
N ALA A 20 6.27 -1.84 2.73
CA ALA A 20 6.42 -3.26 3.03
C ALA A 20 7.01 -3.49 4.43
N TRP A 21 8.06 -2.75 4.80
CA TRP A 21 8.65 -2.82 6.14
C TRP A 21 7.65 -2.41 7.21
N THR A 22 6.88 -1.34 6.96
CA THR A 22 5.85 -0.89 7.90
C THR A 22 4.76 -1.96 8.08
N VAL A 23 4.29 -2.57 6.98
CA VAL A 23 3.29 -3.65 7.05
C VAL A 23 3.80 -4.84 7.86
N LEU A 24 5.03 -5.28 7.62
CA LEU A 24 5.63 -6.40 8.35
C LEU A 24 5.84 -6.08 9.83
N ALA A 25 6.35 -4.87 10.14
CA ALA A 25 6.55 -4.41 11.51
C ALA A 25 5.23 -4.35 12.29
N VAL A 26 4.20 -3.72 11.71
CA VAL A 26 2.88 -3.62 12.33
C VAL A 26 2.23 -4.99 12.50
N ALA A 27 2.33 -5.86 11.50
CA ALA A 27 1.82 -7.22 11.60
C ALA A 27 2.47 -8.00 12.75
N LYS A 28 3.79 -7.86 12.95
CA LYS A 28 4.51 -8.49 14.06
C LYS A 28 4.15 -7.90 15.42
N LEU A 29 4.03 -6.57 15.54
CA LEU A 29 3.67 -5.91 16.81
C LEU A 29 2.23 -6.19 17.26
N THR A 30 1.38 -6.61 16.33
CA THR A 30 -0.03 -6.95 16.59
C THR A 30 -0.29 -8.46 16.65
N GLU A 31 0.73 -9.28 16.39
CA GLU A 31 0.66 -10.75 16.50
C GLU A 31 0.33 -11.14 17.94
N GLY A 32 -0.59 -12.10 18.13
CA GLY A 32 -1.03 -12.57 19.45
C GLY A 32 -2.00 -11.65 20.20
N LYS A 33 -2.30 -10.44 19.70
CA LYS A 33 -3.25 -9.53 20.35
C LYS A 33 -4.68 -9.68 19.80
N SER A 34 -5.63 -9.95 20.68
CA SER A 34 -7.06 -9.97 20.38
C SER A 34 -7.61 -8.55 20.28
N TYR A 35 -7.50 -7.96 19.09
CA TYR A 35 -8.17 -6.69 18.78
C TYR A 35 -9.48 -6.95 18.03
N ASP A 36 -10.51 -6.17 18.36
CA ASP A 36 -11.73 -6.12 17.58
C ASP A 36 -11.47 -5.70 16.14
N GLN A 37 -12.36 -6.12 15.24
CA GLN A 37 -12.23 -5.88 13.80
C GLN A 37 -12.11 -4.39 13.47
N SER A 38 -12.86 -3.53 14.17
CA SER A 38 -12.84 -2.08 13.96
C SER A 38 -11.50 -1.48 14.35
N THR A 39 -10.96 -1.84 15.52
CA THR A 39 -9.66 -1.38 16.01
C THR A 39 -8.53 -1.76 15.06
N ARG A 40 -8.56 -2.98 14.51
CA ARG A 40 -7.59 -3.42 13.48
C ARG A 40 -7.66 -2.54 12.23
N ARG A 41 -8.86 -2.23 11.74
CA ARG A 41 -9.03 -1.36 10.55
C ARG A 41 -8.51 0.05 10.79
N ILE A 42 -8.79 0.62 11.96
CA ILE A 42 -8.30 1.96 12.34
C ILE A 42 -6.78 1.97 12.41
N LEU A 43 -6.17 0.95 13.02
CA LEU A 43 -4.72 0.82 13.10
C LEU A 43 -4.09 0.79 11.70
N TRP A 44 -4.66 0.00 10.79
CA TRP A 44 -4.17 -0.07 9.40
C TRP A 44 -4.41 1.22 8.62
N LEU A 45 -5.53 1.90 8.85
CA LEU A 45 -5.80 3.22 8.28
C LEU A 45 -4.73 4.23 8.70
N VAL A 46 -4.47 4.34 10.01
CA VAL A 46 -3.45 5.27 10.55
C VAL A 46 -2.06 4.92 10.00
N THR A 47 -1.73 3.62 9.96
CA THR A 47 -0.48 3.13 9.37
C THR A 47 -0.35 3.57 7.90
N GLY A 48 -1.40 3.40 7.11
CA GLY A 48 -1.42 3.80 5.71
C GLY A 48 -1.28 5.31 5.52
N VAL A 49 -1.93 6.10 6.37
CA VAL A 49 -1.81 7.57 6.36
C VAL A 49 -0.37 7.99 6.61
N ILE A 50 0.30 7.40 7.62
CA ILE A 50 1.70 7.68 7.94
C ILE A 50 2.60 7.29 6.76
N VAL A 51 2.42 6.10 6.20
CA VAL A 51 3.20 5.64 5.03
C VAL A 51 3.01 6.58 3.85
N GLY A 52 1.78 7.00 3.55
CA GLY A 52 1.50 7.97 2.49
C GLY A 52 2.22 9.30 2.70
N ALA A 53 2.20 9.83 3.93
CA ALA A 53 2.92 11.06 4.27
C ALA A 53 4.44 10.93 4.06
N ILE A 54 5.03 9.82 4.49
CA ILE A 54 6.48 9.57 4.29
C ILE A 54 6.82 9.48 2.79
N ILE A 55 6.01 8.77 2.00
CA ILE A 55 6.24 8.65 0.56
C ILE A 55 6.11 10.01 -0.15
N TYR A 56 5.16 10.85 0.27
CA TYR A 56 5.07 12.23 -0.21
C TYR A 56 6.32 13.04 0.13
N LEU A 57 6.82 12.97 1.37
CA LEU A 57 8.05 13.67 1.77
C LEU A 57 9.27 13.18 0.98
N LEU A 58 9.36 11.87 0.72
CA LEU A 58 10.38 11.32 -0.17
C LEU A 58 10.27 11.88 -1.58
N GLN A 59 9.05 12.00 -2.11
CA GLN A 59 8.82 12.59 -3.42
C GLN A 59 9.24 14.08 -3.45
N ALA A 60 8.74 14.86 -2.51
CA ALA A 60 8.80 16.31 -2.54
C ALA A 60 10.17 16.85 -2.11
N GLU A 61 10.74 16.32 -1.03
CA GLU A 61 11.93 16.90 -0.38
C GLU A 61 13.22 16.16 -0.73
N VAL A 62 13.16 14.84 -0.94
CA VAL A 62 14.37 14.02 -1.13
C VAL A 62 14.66 13.78 -2.60
N LEU A 63 13.68 13.25 -3.34
CA LEU A 63 13.84 12.87 -4.74
C LEU A 63 13.47 13.99 -5.71
N MET A 64 12.73 15.01 -5.25
CA MET A 64 12.22 16.13 -6.05
C MET A 64 11.61 15.66 -7.38
N THR A 65 10.92 14.52 -7.36
CA THR A 65 10.48 13.82 -8.56
C THR A 65 9.06 14.21 -8.95
N THR A 66 8.84 14.35 -10.24
CA THR A 66 7.50 14.45 -10.81
C THR A 66 7.01 13.06 -11.18
N ILE A 67 5.83 12.68 -10.70
CA ILE A 67 5.12 11.49 -11.18
C ILE A 67 4.02 11.90 -12.17
N GLY A 68 3.47 10.92 -12.90
CA GLY A 68 2.41 11.17 -13.88
C GLY A 68 1.30 12.03 -13.28
N SER A 69 0.77 12.99 -14.07
CA SER A 69 -0.30 13.82 -13.55
C SER A 69 -1.55 12.98 -13.38
N ALA A 70 -2.22 13.12 -12.22
CA ALA A 70 -3.52 12.49 -12.03
C ALA A 70 -4.48 12.89 -13.18
N ARG A 71 -4.39 14.09 -13.74
CA ARG A 71 -5.33 14.55 -14.78
C ARG A 71 -5.17 13.89 -16.16
N ASP A 72 -3.99 13.38 -16.47
CA ASP A 72 -3.64 12.91 -17.82
C ASP A 72 -3.62 11.37 -17.94
N ASP A 73 -3.60 10.67 -16.81
CA ASP A 73 -3.25 9.23 -16.73
C ASP A 73 -4.46 8.29 -16.61
N TYR A 74 -5.68 8.84 -16.65
CA TYR A 74 -6.90 8.05 -16.66
C TYR A 74 -7.34 7.80 -18.10
N LEU A 75 -7.67 6.55 -18.44
CA LEU A 75 -8.17 6.08 -19.75
C LEU A 75 -9.48 6.79 -20.22
N GLY A 76 -9.48 8.11 -20.32
CA GLY A 76 -10.66 8.97 -20.53
C GLY A 76 -11.58 9.14 -19.32
N LEU A 77 -11.30 8.50 -18.18
CA LEU A 77 -12.13 8.56 -16.97
C LEU A 77 -11.73 9.75 -16.09
N ARG A 78 -12.69 10.48 -15.52
CA ARG A 78 -12.40 11.54 -14.54
C ARG A 78 -12.61 10.99 -13.13
N PRO A 79 -11.71 11.27 -12.17
CA PRO A 79 -11.93 10.87 -10.79
C PRO A 79 -13.19 11.57 -10.23
N LEU A 80 -13.90 10.90 -9.33
CA LEU A 80 -15.13 11.45 -8.75
C LEU A 80 -14.87 12.67 -7.87
N PHE A 81 -13.73 12.68 -7.16
CA PHE A 81 -13.31 13.75 -6.28
C PHE A 81 -11.89 14.22 -6.61
N ASP A 82 -11.77 15.51 -6.95
CA ASP A 82 -10.50 16.23 -7.11
C ASP A 82 -10.10 17.04 -5.87
N ALA A 83 -10.99 17.12 -4.87
CA ALA A 83 -10.78 17.82 -3.61
C ALA A 83 -11.53 17.13 -2.47
N VAL A 84 -11.02 17.25 -1.25
CA VAL A 84 -11.69 16.81 -0.02
C VAL A 84 -11.79 18.00 0.92
N GLY A 85 -13.01 18.55 1.03
CA GLY A 85 -13.25 19.81 1.74
C GLY A 85 -12.47 20.96 1.08
N PRO A 86 -11.73 21.79 1.83
CA PRO A 86 -10.93 22.89 1.28
C PRO A 86 -9.62 22.41 0.63
N ASN A 87 -9.24 21.15 0.77
CA ASN A 87 -7.94 20.64 0.32
C ASN A 87 -8.04 20.01 -1.06
N SER A 88 -7.30 20.56 -2.03
CA SER A 88 -7.18 19.97 -3.37
C SER A 88 -6.30 18.72 -3.34
N LEU A 89 -6.74 17.66 -4.03
CA LEU A 89 -5.96 16.43 -4.18
C LEU A 89 -4.91 16.55 -5.30
N VAL A 90 -5.10 17.47 -6.23
CA VAL A 90 -4.14 17.73 -7.29
C VAL A 90 -3.62 19.15 -7.13
N LEU A 91 -2.31 19.29 -7.02
CA LEU A 91 -1.62 20.56 -6.97
C LEU A 91 -1.73 21.28 -8.32
N VAL A 92 -1.46 22.59 -8.33
CA VAL A 92 -1.54 23.42 -9.55
C VAL A 92 -0.59 22.91 -10.65
N ASN A 93 0.55 22.31 -10.26
CA ASN A 93 1.51 21.69 -11.16
C ASN A 93 1.10 20.27 -11.63
N GLY A 94 -0.12 19.82 -11.32
CA GLY A 94 -0.63 18.50 -11.71
C GLY A 94 -0.13 17.33 -10.86
N GLN A 95 0.71 17.57 -9.84
CA GLN A 95 1.22 16.54 -8.94
C GLN A 95 0.20 16.20 -7.84
N PRO A 96 0.19 14.96 -7.31
CA PRO A 96 -0.63 14.63 -6.15
C PRO A 96 -0.18 15.40 -4.91
N SER A 97 -1.17 15.91 -4.17
CA SER A 97 -0.94 16.54 -2.87
C SER A 97 -0.61 15.52 -1.77
N LEU A 98 -0.11 16.00 -0.63
CA LEU A 98 0.04 15.19 0.59
C LEU A 98 -1.25 14.45 0.96
N PHE A 99 -2.40 15.13 0.90
CA PHE A 99 -3.70 14.53 1.22
C PHE A 99 -4.02 13.35 0.31
N SER A 100 -3.65 13.42 -0.96
CA SER A 100 -3.89 12.36 -1.94
C SER A 100 -3.10 11.10 -1.60
N TYR A 101 -1.84 11.26 -1.20
CA TYR A 101 -1.02 10.16 -0.69
C TYR A 101 -1.61 9.55 0.58
N MET A 102 -1.98 10.38 1.55
CA MET A 102 -2.56 9.92 2.82
C MET A 102 -3.87 9.16 2.61
N ILE A 103 -4.76 9.67 1.74
CA ILE A 103 -6.03 9.03 1.41
C ILE A 103 -5.78 7.73 0.67
N PHE A 104 -4.93 7.74 -0.37
CA PHE A 104 -4.65 6.55 -1.16
C PHE A 104 -4.10 5.41 -0.30
N PHE A 105 -3.00 5.65 0.44
CA PHE A 105 -2.37 4.62 1.26
C PHE A 105 -3.23 4.27 2.49
N GLY A 106 -3.91 5.25 3.11
CA GLY A 106 -4.82 5.03 4.22
C GLY A 106 -5.98 4.11 3.87
N ILE A 107 -6.64 4.34 2.73
CA ILE A 107 -7.75 3.50 2.26
C ILE A 107 -7.23 2.13 1.81
N LEU A 108 -6.14 2.08 1.05
CA LEU A 108 -5.52 0.83 0.61
C LEU A 108 -5.14 -0.04 1.81
N PHE A 109 -4.64 0.57 2.89
CA PHE A 109 -4.27 -0.14 4.11
C PHE A 109 -5.47 -0.56 4.94
N CYS A 110 -6.49 0.30 5.06
CA CYS A 110 -7.70 0.03 5.82
C CYS A 110 -8.54 -1.12 5.23
N PHE A 111 -8.77 -1.12 3.91
CA PHE A 111 -9.69 -2.07 3.28
C PHE A 111 -9.07 -3.43 3.03
N ARG A 112 -7.77 -3.49 2.76
CA ARG A 112 -7.10 -4.76 2.55
C ARG A 112 -6.77 -5.37 3.91
N ARG A 113 -7.21 -6.61 4.14
CA ARG A 113 -6.87 -7.38 5.36
C ARG A 113 -5.39 -7.79 5.35
N TRP A 114 -4.47 -6.85 5.58
CA TRP A 114 -3.03 -7.11 5.54
C TRP A 114 -2.57 -8.15 6.55
N TRP A 115 -3.28 -8.28 7.67
CA TRP A 115 -3.03 -9.34 8.64
C TRP A 115 -3.18 -10.76 8.06
N TRP A 116 -3.99 -10.96 7.02
CA TRP A 116 -4.08 -12.26 6.31
C TRP A 116 -2.88 -12.53 5.40
N HIS A 117 -2.20 -11.49 4.92
CA HIS A 117 -1.04 -11.64 4.06
C HIS A 117 0.22 -11.99 4.86
N ALA A 118 0.30 -11.50 6.09
CA ALA A 118 1.42 -11.72 7.00
C ALA A 118 1.24 -12.93 7.94
N ASP A 119 0.07 -13.57 7.94
CA ASP A 119 -0.22 -14.74 8.78
C ASP A 119 0.61 -15.96 8.35
N SER A 120 1.32 -16.57 9.30
CA SER A 120 2.19 -17.74 9.09
C SER A 120 1.41 -19.00 8.70
N PHE A 121 0.13 -19.11 9.07
CA PHE A 121 -0.72 -20.29 8.82
C PHE A 121 -1.54 -20.22 7.52
N ARG A 122 -1.22 -19.29 6.61
CA ARG A 122 -1.88 -19.16 5.29
C ARG A 122 -1.74 -20.41 4.41
N PRO A 123 -2.73 -20.79 3.59
CA PRO A 123 -2.74 -22.06 2.86
C PRO A 123 -1.69 -22.15 1.74
N ARG A 124 -1.27 -21.01 1.17
CA ARG A 124 -0.21 -20.92 0.15
C ARG A 124 0.69 -19.74 0.48
N LYS A 125 2.00 -19.87 0.18
CA LYS A 125 3.00 -18.82 0.39
C LYS A 125 2.73 -17.57 -0.46
N PHE A 126 2.27 -17.74 -1.69
CA PHE A 126 1.94 -16.66 -2.61
C PHE A 126 0.57 -16.90 -3.26
N ARG A 127 -0.31 -15.90 -3.23
CA ARG A 127 -1.66 -15.98 -3.78
C ARG A 127 -1.89 -14.85 -4.78
N VAL A 128 -1.78 -15.17 -6.07
CA VAL A 128 -1.96 -14.21 -7.18
C VAL A 128 -3.30 -13.47 -7.09
N LEU A 129 -4.39 -14.18 -6.77
CA LEU A 129 -5.71 -13.56 -6.59
C LEU A 129 -5.71 -12.47 -5.50
N SER A 130 -4.91 -12.66 -4.46
CA SER A 130 -4.71 -11.68 -3.39
C SER A 130 -4.08 -10.39 -3.90
N VAL A 131 -3.09 -10.52 -4.80
CA VAL A 131 -2.45 -9.40 -5.49
C VAL A 131 -3.44 -8.70 -6.41
N LEU A 132 -4.16 -9.46 -7.25
CA LEU A 132 -5.18 -8.92 -8.16
C LEU A 132 -6.27 -8.13 -7.43
N ILE A 133 -6.78 -8.63 -6.31
CA ILE A 133 -7.75 -7.89 -5.48
C ILE A 133 -7.15 -6.59 -4.92
N THR A 134 -5.86 -6.59 -4.57
CA THR A 134 -5.17 -5.40 -4.06
C THR A 134 -5.01 -4.34 -5.16
N VAL A 135 -4.61 -4.76 -6.36
CA VAL A 135 -4.55 -3.89 -7.55
C VAL A 135 -5.93 -3.35 -7.92
N PHE A 136 -6.95 -4.20 -7.92
CA PHE A 136 -8.33 -3.79 -8.19
C PHE A 136 -8.84 -2.79 -7.15
N THR A 137 -8.46 -2.96 -5.88
CA THR A 137 -8.77 -1.99 -4.83
C THR A 137 -8.10 -0.65 -5.12
N ALA A 138 -6.81 -0.65 -5.47
CA ALA A 138 -6.09 0.56 -5.85
C ALA A 138 -6.74 1.26 -7.06
N TYR A 139 -7.18 0.49 -8.06
CA TYR A 139 -7.94 1.02 -9.20
C TYR A 139 -9.20 1.78 -8.76
N ILE A 140 -10.02 1.15 -7.91
CA ILE A 140 -11.24 1.79 -7.37
C ILE A 140 -10.89 3.07 -6.61
N ILE A 141 -9.85 3.05 -5.77
CA ILE A 141 -9.42 4.23 -5.02
C ILE A 141 -9.04 5.36 -5.97
N THR A 142 -8.24 5.08 -7.00
CA THR A 142 -7.81 6.08 -7.99
C THR A 142 -8.96 6.59 -8.87
N ALA A 143 -10.03 5.82 -9.02
CA ALA A 143 -11.24 6.23 -9.74
C ALA A 143 -12.14 7.14 -8.88
N ILE A 144 -12.14 6.97 -7.56
CA ILE A 144 -12.93 7.80 -6.64
C ILE A 144 -12.17 9.07 -6.25
N TRP A 145 -10.89 8.95 -5.88
CA TRP A 145 -10.03 10.06 -5.45
C TRP A 145 -8.90 10.28 -6.43
N ALA A 146 -8.68 11.54 -6.80
CA ALA A 146 -7.61 11.91 -7.72
C ALA A 146 -6.22 11.50 -7.21
N PHE A 147 -5.61 10.53 -7.88
CA PHE A 147 -4.26 10.04 -7.62
C PHE A 147 -3.72 9.34 -8.89
N PRO A 148 -2.42 9.48 -9.22
CA PRO A 148 -1.86 8.88 -10.44
C PRO A 148 -2.03 7.36 -10.49
N MET A 149 -2.77 6.89 -11.49
CA MET A 149 -3.26 5.51 -11.56
C MET A 149 -2.11 4.50 -11.74
N VAL A 150 -1.21 4.73 -12.71
CA VAL A 150 -0.12 3.80 -13.02
C VAL A 150 0.75 3.51 -11.79
N PRO A 151 1.32 4.50 -11.08
CA PRO A 151 2.15 4.21 -9.89
C PRO A 151 1.33 3.63 -8.73
N ALA A 152 0.06 4.01 -8.56
CA ALA A 152 -0.81 3.40 -7.55
C ALA A 152 -1.00 1.90 -7.74
N LEU A 153 -1.29 1.46 -8.98
CA LEU A 153 -1.44 0.04 -9.30
C LEU A 153 -0.12 -0.71 -9.12
N CYS A 154 1.00 -0.12 -9.56
CA CYS A 154 2.33 -0.68 -9.36
C CYS A 154 2.65 -0.86 -7.88
N TRP A 155 2.46 0.16 -7.04
CA TRP A 155 2.66 0.05 -5.59
C TRP A 155 1.80 -1.04 -4.97
N ALA A 156 0.51 -1.08 -5.30
CA ALA A 156 -0.40 -2.10 -4.80
C ALA A 156 0.06 -3.52 -5.15
N ALA A 157 0.50 -3.74 -6.40
CA ALA A 157 1.00 -5.03 -6.86
C ALA A 157 2.31 -5.43 -6.16
N ILE A 158 3.28 -4.52 -6.12
CA ILE A 158 4.62 -4.79 -5.60
C ILE A 158 4.56 -4.96 -4.08
N ILE A 159 3.90 -4.07 -3.34
CA ILE A 159 3.77 -4.17 -1.87
C ILE A 159 3.08 -5.49 -1.49
N SER A 160 1.98 -5.82 -2.16
CA SER A 160 1.25 -7.09 -1.91
C SER A 160 2.13 -8.31 -2.17
N SER A 161 2.98 -8.25 -3.20
CA SER A 161 3.89 -9.34 -3.55
C SER A 161 5.06 -9.46 -2.58
N VAL A 162 5.73 -8.36 -2.27
CA VAL A 162 6.87 -8.29 -1.33
C VAL A 162 6.45 -8.75 0.05
N VAL A 163 5.35 -8.23 0.60
CA VAL A 163 4.85 -8.64 1.92
C VAL A 163 4.53 -10.14 1.94
N GLN A 164 3.90 -10.68 0.89
CA GLN A 164 3.62 -12.11 0.83
C GLN A 164 4.90 -12.96 0.78
N LEU A 165 5.92 -12.54 0.03
CA LEU A 165 7.15 -13.30 -0.13
C LEU A 165 8.06 -13.22 1.10
N SER A 166 8.06 -12.08 1.79
CA SER A 166 8.89 -11.82 2.98
C SER A 166 8.28 -12.33 4.29
N ALA A 167 6.95 -12.47 4.36
CA ALA A 167 6.31 -13.00 5.56
C ALA A 167 6.65 -14.48 5.81
N SER A 168 6.81 -14.84 7.08
CA SER A 168 6.99 -16.24 7.50
C SER A 168 5.84 -17.10 6.99
N TRP A 169 6.15 -18.35 6.61
CA TRP A 169 5.15 -19.29 6.14
C TRP A 169 5.49 -20.69 6.63
N ILE A 170 4.55 -21.31 7.34
CA ILE A 170 4.67 -22.67 7.83
C ILE A 170 3.90 -23.59 6.87
N PRO A 171 4.59 -24.52 6.19
CA PRO A 171 3.95 -25.52 5.34
C PRO A 171 2.86 -26.29 6.10
N PRO A 172 1.74 -26.65 5.47
CA PRO A 172 0.66 -27.41 6.13
C PRO A 172 1.15 -28.66 6.87
N GLU A 173 2.15 -29.33 6.31
CA GLU A 173 2.80 -30.53 6.84
C GLU A 173 3.65 -30.28 8.09
N GLN A 174 3.99 -29.04 8.44
CA GLN A 174 4.82 -28.74 9.62
C GLN A 174 4.00 -28.14 10.77
N ARG A 175 2.75 -27.72 10.50
CA ARG A 175 1.88 -27.07 11.49
C ARG A 175 1.54 -27.96 12.67
N PHE A 176 1.37 -29.26 12.43
CA PHE A 176 1.04 -30.21 13.50
C PHE A 176 2.19 -30.39 14.49
N ILE A 177 3.43 -30.16 14.06
CA ILE A 177 4.64 -30.26 14.89
C ILE A 177 4.75 -29.00 15.75
N GLU A 178 4.61 -27.81 15.17
CA GLU A 178 4.64 -26.55 15.92
C GLU A 178 3.48 -26.43 16.92
N MET A 179 2.27 -26.87 16.56
CA MET A 179 1.13 -26.88 17.49
C MET A 179 1.33 -27.84 18.67
N LYS A 180 2.10 -28.93 18.51
CA LYS A 180 2.44 -29.85 19.60
C LYS A 180 3.64 -29.37 20.42
N GLY A 181 4.62 -28.70 19.79
CA GLY A 181 5.84 -28.22 20.44
C GLY A 181 5.63 -26.99 21.33
N GLY A 182 4.58 -26.19 21.09
CA GLY A 182 4.23 -25.03 21.92
C GLY A 182 3.33 -25.33 23.13
N ALA A 183 3.03 -26.60 23.41
CA ALA A 183 2.16 -27.04 24.52
C ALA A 183 2.96 -27.61 25.72
N GLN A 184 4.25 -27.30 25.82
CA GLN A 184 5.13 -27.57 26.97
C GLN A 184 5.58 -26.25 27.57
#